data_AF-A0A2T3N339-F1
#
_entry.id   AF-A0A2T3N339-F1
#
_cell.length_a   1.000
_cell.length_b   1.000
_cell.length_c   1.000
_cell.angle_alpha   90.00
_cell.angle_beta   90.00
_cell.angle_gamma   90.00
#
_symmetry.space_group_name_H-M   'P 1'
#
loop_
_entity.id
_entity.type
_entity.pdbx_description
1 polymer ?
#
loop_
_entity_poly.entity_id
_entity_poly.type
_entity_poly.pdbx_seq_one_letter_code
_entity_poly.pdbx_strand_id
1 'polypeptide(L)'
;MKLKRTLRTLLISILSIIAFAAPSLGNEQLSQQEMLDMLDQLDQLDRMDFLDALDRANDCISSRNYRCAERHLAEAAKYANGKTDKAEILIAKRDLGNERDLEAKEIAMAKQRKREAERRERERRREEERLRRLAWEEEDAADDTLIMSTFMQGLNQGLADMAERNAQRNLEINTAIRQANTLREQQERDYIEAQRKAQEKEAEWQRKQQQQLAQQRDQAEQQRRAEADRRRQLELARQREAEKLARQREKERQKQEKDRQRQAEKLAKEQAERAYLSKLLSGTRLGAMKCYGEIHVGGQLPKIKPKAVECVDVHYRVSCPTTARSTTGVLDYFTSFDMGCFGDTDKLSSDLGCKAEELRVTAQKVTKCN
;
A
#
# COMPACT_ATOMS: atom_id res chain seq x y z
N MET A 1 25.09 -15.19 37.08
CA MET A 1 24.43 -14.08 37.83
C MET A 1 25.21 -13.58 39.06
N LYS A 2 26.55 -13.74 39.15
CA LYS A 2 27.35 -13.24 40.30
C LYS A 2 28.19 -11.98 40.01
N LEU A 3 28.32 -11.55 38.75
CA LEU A 3 29.18 -10.41 38.36
C LEU A 3 28.52 -9.02 38.49
N LYS A 4 27.18 -8.93 38.59
CA LYS A 4 26.47 -7.63 38.64
C LYS A 4 26.36 -7.03 40.05
N ARG A 5 26.76 -7.76 41.11
CA ARG A 5 26.66 -7.27 42.49
C ARG A 5 27.92 -6.56 43.00
N THR A 6 29.08 -6.78 42.39
CA THR A 6 30.35 -6.17 42.82
C THR A 6 30.62 -4.79 42.20
N LEU A 7 29.92 -4.41 41.13
CA LEU A 7 30.12 -3.09 40.50
C LEU A 7 29.35 -1.95 41.21
N ARG A 8 28.28 -2.28 41.96
CA ARG A 8 27.47 -1.26 42.66
C ARG A 8 28.10 -0.76 43.96
N THR A 9 28.99 -1.52 44.58
CA THR A 9 29.68 -1.10 45.82
C THR A 9 30.88 -0.20 45.56
N LEU A 10 31.42 -0.17 44.33
CA LEU A 10 32.61 0.62 44.01
C LEU A 10 32.30 2.09 43.62
N LEU A 11 31.05 2.38 43.22
CA LEU A 11 30.62 3.73 42.84
C LEU A 11 30.18 4.61 44.03
N ILE A 12 30.00 4.04 45.22
CA ILE A 12 29.56 4.80 46.41
C ILE A 12 30.75 5.41 47.18
N SER A 13 31.98 4.93 46.97
CA SER A 13 33.16 5.42 47.72
C SER A 13 33.87 6.63 47.12
N ILE A 14 33.46 7.14 45.95
CA ILE A 14 34.11 8.32 45.32
C ILE A 14 33.37 9.63 45.67
N LEU A 15 32.21 9.55 46.33
CA LEU A 15 31.35 10.72 46.59
C LEU A 15 31.55 11.41 47.95
N SER A 16 32.70 11.25 48.62
CA SER A 16 32.89 11.75 50.01
C SER A 16 34.04 12.73 50.22
N ILE A 17 34.62 13.31 49.16
CA ILE A 17 35.63 14.36 49.32
C ILE A 17 35.32 15.49 48.33
N ILE A 18 34.58 16.50 48.78
CA ILE A 18 34.80 17.93 48.53
C ILE A 18 33.79 18.66 49.41
N ALA A 19 34.30 19.19 50.52
CA ALA A 19 33.68 20.26 51.29
C ALA A 19 34.70 21.40 51.38
N PHE A 20 34.19 22.63 51.32
CA PHE A 20 34.86 23.94 51.50
C PHE A 20 35.47 24.64 50.27
N ALA A 21 34.68 25.55 49.67
CA ALA A 21 35.09 26.95 49.44
C ALA A 21 33.87 27.84 49.06
N ALA A 22 33.70 28.92 49.84
CA ALA A 22 32.99 30.20 49.69
C ALA A 22 31.86 30.43 48.63
N PRO A 23 30.81 31.20 48.98
CA PRO A 23 29.72 31.56 48.07
C PRO A 23 30.09 32.72 47.14
N SER A 24 30.07 32.48 45.83
CA SER A 24 30.03 33.55 44.83
C SER A 24 28.58 33.75 44.37
N LEU A 25 27.95 34.78 44.91
CA LEU A 25 26.65 35.31 44.45
C LEU A 25 26.87 35.99 43.10
N GLY A 26 26.62 35.27 42.01
CA GLY A 26 26.69 35.85 40.67
C GLY A 26 26.71 34.89 39.48
N ASN A 27 26.21 33.65 39.61
CA ASN A 27 26.13 32.74 38.45
C ASN A 27 25.02 31.65 38.53
N GLU A 28 23.96 31.87 39.32
CA GLU A 28 22.87 30.88 39.49
C GLU A 28 21.98 30.69 38.24
N GLN A 29 22.00 31.62 37.29
CA GLN A 29 21.20 31.49 36.07
C GLN A 29 21.83 30.58 35.00
N LEU A 30 23.17 30.44 34.98
CA LEU A 30 23.83 29.57 33.99
C LEU A 30 23.63 28.08 34.30
N SER A 31 23.57 27.71 35.59
CA SER A 31 23.42 26.31 36.01
C SER A 31 22.01 25.74 35.78
N GLN A 32 20.97 26.58 35.81
CA GLN A 32 19.60 26.15 35.50
C GLN A 32 19.45 25.83 34.01
N GLN A 33 20.12 26.59 33.13
CA GLN A 33 20.04 26.39 31.69
C GLN A 33 20.80 25.12 31.25
N GLU A 34 21.96 24.84 31.83
CA GLU A 34 22.68 23.57 31.61
C GLU A 34 21.89 22.34 32.09
N MET A 35 21.12 22.48 33.18
CA MET A 35 20.27 21.39 33.68
C MET A 35 19.09 21.09 32.74
N LEU A 36 18.52 22.12 32.10
CA LEU A 36 17.48 21.96 31.09
C LEU A 36 18.03 21.30 29.82
N ASP A 37 19.21 21.72 29.36
CA ASP A 37 19.86 21.11 28.21
C ASP A 37 20.20 19.62 28.46
N MET A 38 20.60 19.25 29.69
CA MET A 38 20.80 17.84 30.05
C MET A 38 19.51 17.03 30.08
N LEU A 39 18.38 17.61 30.47
CA LEU A 39 17.08 16.94 30.44
C LEU A 39 16.63 16.70 29.00
N ASP A 40 16.78 17.69 28.13
CA ASP A 40 16.46 17.57 26.70
C ASP A 40 17.33 16.49 26.02
N GLN A 41 18.60 16.36 26.42
CA GLN A 41 19.48 15.29 25.91
C GLN A 41 19.03 13.89 26.38
N LEU A 42 18.56 13.75 27.61
CA LEU A 42 18.03 12.48 28.12
C LEU A 42 16.73 12.09 27.40
N ASP A 43 15.83 13.05 27.17
CA ASP A 43 14.60 12.82 26.41
C ASP A 43 14.91 12.43 24.94
N GLN A 44 15.95 13.02 24.34
CA GLN A 44 16.41 12.62 23.00
C GLN A 44 16.99 11.20 22.98
N LEU A 45 17.75 10.81 24.00
CA LEU A 45 18.29 9.45 24.11
C LEU A 45 17.17 8.41 24.26
N ASP A 46 16.20 8.65 25.14
CA ASP A 46 15.04 7.78 25.30
C ASP A 46 14.23 7.68 24.00
N ARG A 47 14.09 8.79 23.26
CA ARG A 47 13.43 8.79 21.94
C ARG A 47 14.18 7.94 20.93
N MET A 48 15.51 7.98 20.90
CA MET A 48 16.30 7.14 19.99
C MET A 48 16.18 5.66 20.36
N ASP A 49 16.27 5.31 21.64
CA ASP A 49 16.10 3.92 22.11
C ASP A 49 14.70 3.38 21.80
N PHE A 50 13.67 4.23 21.93
CA PHE A 50 12.31 3.91 21.53
C PHE A 50 12.21 3.54 20.03
N LEU A 51 12.76 4.41 19.16
CA LEU A 51 12.70 4.20 17.70
C LEU A 51 13.48 2.95 17.28
N ASP A 52 14.69 2.77 17.82
CA ASP A 52 15.53 1.60 17.53
C ASP A 52 14.87 0.28 17.99
N ALA A 53 14.21 0.29 19.16
CA ALA A 53 13.41 -0.86 19.60
C ALA A 53 12.19 -1.11 18.71
N LEU A 54 11.52 -0.06 18.21
CA LEU A 54 10.37 -0.18 17.31
C LEU A 54 10.79 -0.72 15.94
N ASP A 55 11.91 -0.25 15.39
CA ASP A 55 12.46 -0.73 14.11
C ASP A 55 12.84 -2.21 14.21
N ARG A 56 13.55 -2.61 15.27
CA ARG A 56 13.84 -4.03 15.53
C ARG A 56 12.58 -4.88 15.67
N ALA A 57 11.50 -4.34 16.24
CA ALA A 57 10.24 -5.05 16.30
C ALA A 57 9.65 -5.26 14.90
N ASN A 58 9.65 -4.24 14.06
CA ASN A 58 9.16 -4.30 12.68
C ASN A 58 9.99 -5.26 11.80
N ASP A 59 11.31 -5.26 11.95
CA ASP A 59 12.20 -6.23 11.31
C ASP A 59 11.85 -7.67 11.73
N CYS A 60 11.58 -7.88 13.02
CA CYS A 60 11.15 -9.19 13.51
C CYS A 60 9.74 -9.58 13.06
N ILE A 61 8.82 -8.63 12.85
CA ILE A 61 7.50 -8.88 12.25
C ILE A 61 7.67 -9.33 10.80
N SER A 62 8.44 -8.60 9.99
CA SER A 62 8.69 -8.93 8.59
C SER A 62 9.41 -10.27 8.41
N SER A 63 10.29 -10.63 9.35
CA SER A 63 10.97 -11.93 9.41
C SER A 63 10.12 -13.05 10.01
N ARG A 64 8.83 -12.80 10.31
CA ARG A 64 7.88 -13.72 10.98
C ARG A 64 8.39 -14.31 12.30
N ASN A 65 9.23 -13.58 13.02
CA ASN A 65 9.72 -13.97 14.35
C ASN A 65 8.92 -13.24 15.44
N TYR A 66 7.72 -13.75 15.72
CA TYR A 66 6.78 -13.04 16.62
C TYR A 66 7.27 -12.92 18.05
N ARG A 67 8.04 -13.89 18.55
CA ARG A 67 8.59 -13.82 19.92
C ARG A 67 9.64 -12.72 20.03
N CYS A 68 10.43 -12.51 18.97
CA CYS A 68 11.34 -11.38 18.87
C CYS A 68 10.58 -10.05 18.83
N ALA A 69 9.56 -9.95 17.97
CA ALA A 69 8.74 -8.75 17.84
C ALA A 69 8.06 -8.36 19.16
N GLU A 70 7.44 -9.30 19.88
CA GLU A 70 6.81 -9.05 21.18
C GLU A 70 7.82 -8.54 22.22
N ARG A 71 9.05 -9.08 22.21
CA ARG A 71 10.11 -8.64 23.12
C ARG A 71 10.50 -7.19 22.84
N HIS A 72 10.70 -6.81 21.59
CA HIS A 72 11.11 -5.44 21.22
C HIS A 72 9.96 -4.44 21.34
N LEU A 73 8.70 -4.85 21.11
CA LEU A 73 7.53 -4.01 21.43
C LEU A 73 7.39 -3.77 22.94
N ALA A 74 7.71 -4.76 23.77
CA ALA A 74 7.74 -4.59 25.23
C ALA A 74 8.92 -3.71 25.70
N GLU A 75 10.03 -3.71 24.96
CA GLU A 75 11.17 -2.82 25.18
C GLU A 75 10.85 -1.37 24.78
N ALA A 76 10.33 -1.15 23.58
CA ALA A 76 9.85 0.16 23.12
C ALA A 76 8.81 0.76 24.08
N ALA A 77 7.92 -0.07 24.65
CA ALA A 77 6.95 0.39 25.64
C ALA A 77 7.55 0.98 26.92
N LYS A 78 8.82 0.68 27.25
CA LYS A 78 9.52 1.26 28.41
C LYS A 78 10.01 2.68 28.16
N TYR A 79 10.34 3.00 26.91
CA TYR A 79 10.88 4.29 26.48
C TYR A 79 9.80 5.24 25.92
N ALA A 80 8.56 4.76 25.79
CA ALA A 80 7.46 5.51 25.19
C ALA A 80 6.95 6.63 26.11
N ASN A 81 7.35 7.87 25.81
CA ASN A 81 7.05 9.07 26.60
C ASN A 81 6.11 10.01 25.83
N GLY A 82 4.92 9.51 25.47
CA GLY A 82 3.93 10.34 24.78
C GLY A 82 2.69 9.60 24.31
N LYS A 83 1.70 10.36 23.83
CA LYS A 83 0.53 9.78 23.14
C LYS A 83 0.91 9.25 21.75
N THR A 84 1.83 9.93 21.07
CA THR A 84 2.33 9.55 19.74
C THR A 84 3.03 8.19 19.78
N ASP A 85 3.95 7.99 20.72
CA ASP A 85 4.75 6.77 20.88
C ASP A 85 3.87 5.55 21.18
N LYS A 86 2.87 5.75 22.05
CA LYS A 86 1.86 4.73 22.35
C LYS A 86 1.02 4.39 21.13
N ALA A 87 0.72 5.36 20.27
CA ALA A 87 0.01 5.11 19.03
C ALA A 87 0.88 4.30 18.04
N GLU A 88 2.17 4.62 17.92
CA GLU A 88 3.13 3.86 17.10
C GLU A 88 3.25 2.40 17.56
N ILE A 89 3.37 2.15 18.88
CA ILE A 89 3.35 0.78 19.43
C ILE A 89 2.04 0.05 19.12
N LEU A 90 0.90 0.74 19.20
CA LEU A 90 -0.40 0.14 18.88
C LEU A 90 -0.52 -0.24 17.40
N ILE A 91 0.06 0.55 16.50
CA ILE A 91 0.15 0.22 15.07
C ILE A 91 0.99 -1.04 14.89
N ALA A 92 2.22 -1.07 15.43
CA ALA A 92 3.09 -2.24 15.29
C ALA A 92 2.50 -3.51 15.93
N LYS A 93 1.75 -3.39 17.03
CA LYS A 93 0.99 -4.52 17.61
C LYS A 93 -0.13 -5.02 16.69
N ARG A 94 -0.82 -4.11 16.00
CA ARG A 94 -1.84 -4.47 15.00
C ARG A 94 -1.20 -5.19 13.82
N ASP A 95 -0.06 -4.72 13.34
CA ASP A 95 0.67 -5.34 12.23
C ASP A 95 1.18 -6.73 12.61
N LEU A 96 1.71 -6.90 13.82
CA LEU A 96 2.04 -8.21 14.38
C LEU A 96 0.84 -9.17 14.38
N GLY A 97 -0.35 -8.68 14.76
CA GLY A 97 -1.58 -9.47 14.74
C GLY A 97 -2.01 -9.87 13.33
N ASN A 98 -1.96 -8.92 12.38
CA ASN A 98 -2.29 -9.14 10.99
C ASN A 98 -1.38 -10.20 10.34
N GLU A 99 -0.06 -10.14 10.59
CA GLU A 99 0.90 -11.13 10.06
C GLU A 99 0.67 -12.53 10.64
N ARG A 100 0.38 -12.63 11.94
CA ARG A 100 0.00 -13.92 12.57
C ARG A 100 -1.24 -14.52 11.94
N ASP A 101 -2.27 -13.71 11.71
CA ASP A 101 -3.51 -14.17 11.08
C ASP A 101 -3.28 -14.59 9.63
N LEU A 102 -2.38 -13.90 8.91
CA LEU A 102 -2.01 -14.24 7.55
C LEU A 102 -1.28 -15.59 7.48
N GLU A 103 -0.29 -15.82 8.34
CA GLU A 103 0.42 -17.09 8.43
C GLU A 103 -0.53 -18.24 8.84
N ALA A 104 -1.42 -18.02 9.79
CA ALA A 104 -2.42 -19.01 10.18
C ALA A 104 -3.32 -19.42 9.00
N LYS A 105 -3.72 -18.45 8.16
CA LYS A 105 -4.47 -18.72 6.92
C LYS A 105 -3.64 -19.48 5.89
N GLU A 106 -2.37 -19.14 5.71
CA GLU A 106 -1.45 -19.86 4.83
C GLU A 106 -1.30 -21.34 5.24
N ILE A 107 -1.08 -21.58 6.54
CA ILE A 107 -0.98 -22.94 7.11
C ILE A 107 -2.29 -23.71 6.92
N ALA A 108 -3.44 -23.07 7.17
CA ALA A 108 -4.75 -23.69 6.98
C ALA A 108 -4.99 -24.09 5.51
N MET A 109 -4.66 -23.20 4.56
CA MET A 109 -4.77 -23.48 3.12
C MET A 109 -3.82 -24.60 2.70
N ALA A 110 -2.57 -24.61 3.20
CA ALA A 110 -1.62 -25.68 2.92
C ALA A 110 -2.12 -27.04 3.43
N LYS A 111 -2.69 -27.07 4.64
CA LYS A 111 -3.30 -28.29 5.21
C LYS A 111 -4.51 -28.77 4.41
N GLN A 112 -5.35 -27.85 3.92
CA GLN A 112 -6.48 -28.17 3.07
C GLN A 112 -6.02 -28.77 1.74
N ARG A 113 -5.04 -28.16 1.08
CA ARG A 113 -4.44 -28.70 -0.16
C ARG A 113 -3.85 -30.09 0.04
N LYS A 114 -3.16 -30.32 1.16
CA LYS A 114 -2.61 -31.64 1.50
C LYS A 114 -3.72 -32.68 1.66
N ARG A 115 -4.80 -32.35 2.38
CA ARG A 115 -5.96 -33.23 2.56
C ARG A 115 -6.67 -33.55 1.24
N GLU A 116 -6.80 -32.56 0.35
CA GLU A 116 -7.40 -32.76 -0.96
C GLU A 116 -6.52 -33.63 -1.87
N ALA A 117 -5.20 -33.41 -1.85
CA ALA A 117 -4.24 -34.24 -2.57
C ALA A 117 -4.28 -35.70 -2.08
N GLU A 118 -4.32 -35.91 -0.76
CA GLU A 118 -4.47 -37.24 -0.17
C GLU A 118 -5.80 -37.90 -0.54
N ARG A 119 -6.90 -37.12 -0.59
CA ARG A 119 -8.21 -37.63 -1.03
C ARG A 119 -8.17 -38.09 -2.49
N ARG A 120 -7.59 -37.28 -3.38
CA ARG A 120 -7.39 -37.63 -4.80
C ARG A 120 -6.49 -38.84 -4.97
N GLU A 121 -5.42 -38.96 -4.17
CA GLU A 121 -4.56 -40.15 -4.21
C GLU A 121 -5.32 -41.41 -3.78
N ARG A 122 -6.13 -41.34 -2.71
CA ARG A 122 -6.98 -42.46 -2.29
C ARG A 122 -8.02 -42.84 -3.34
N GLU A 123 -8.63 -41.86 -4.00
CA GLU A 123 -9.57 -42.10 -5.10
C GLU A 123 -8.87 -42.81 -6.27
N ARG A 124 -7.70 -42.33 -6.70
CA ARG A 124 -6.90 -43.00 -7.75
C ARG A 124 -6.53 -44.44 -7.38
N ARG A 125 -6.09 -44.69 -6.14
CA ARG A 125 -5.78 -46.06 -5.68
C ARG A 125 -7.00 -46.98 -5.72
N ARG A 126 -8.17 -46.48 -5.34
CA ARG A 126 -9.43 -47.25 -5.41
C ARG A 126 -9.82 -47.56 -6.85
N GLU A 127 -9.65 -46.61 -7.76
CA GLU A 127 -9.93 -46.80 -9.18
C GLU A 127 -8.97 -47.81 -9.81
N GLU A 128 -7.67 -47.71 -9.51
CA GLU A 128 -6.66 -48.67 -9.93
C GLU A 128 -6.95 -50.09 -9.40
N GLU A 129 -7.35 -50.22 -8.13
CA GLU A 129 -7.75 -51.51 -7.56
C GLU A 129 -9.01 -52.07 -8.25
N ARG A 130 -9.99 -51.23 -8.58
CA ARG A 130 -11.19 -51.65 -9.33
C ARG A 130 -10.84 -52.14 -10.73
N LEU A 131 -9.98 -51.42 -11.46
CA LEU A 131 -9.51 -51.83 -12.78
C LEU A 131 -8.74 -53.16 -12.71
N ARG A 132 -7.91 -53.34 -11.69
CA ARG A 132 -7.18 -54.59 -11.47
C ARG A 132 -8.11 -55.78 -11.19
N ARG A 133 -9.19 -55.58 -10.43
CA ARG A 133 -10.20 -56.64 -10.20
C ARG A 133 -10.93 -57.00 -11.49
N LEU A 134 -11.33 -56.02 -12.29
CA LEU A 134 -11.99 -56.27 -13.57
C LEU A 134 -11.07 -57.02 -14.54
N ALA A 135 -9.79 -56.66 -14.61
CA ALA A 135 -8.81 -57.37 -15.43
C ALA A 135 -8.64 -58.84 -15.00
N TRP A 136 -8.64 -59.10 -13.68
CA TRP A 136 -8.57 -60.46 -13.15
C TRP A 136 -9.85 -61.27 -13.43
N GLU A 137 -11.03 -60.66 -13.33
CA GLU A 137 -12.31 -61.30 -13.69
C GLU A 137 -12.40 -61.61 -15.20
N GLU A 138 -11.81 -60.78 -16.07
CA GLU A 138 -11.75 -61.03 -17.51
C GLU A 138 -10.82 -62.19 -17.87
N GLU A 139 -9.68 -62.31 -17.17
CA GLU A 139 -8.78 -63.48 -17.30
C GLU A 139 -9.47 -64.78 -16.88
N ASP A 140 -10.15 -64.81 -15.74
CA ASP A 140 -10.87 -66.01 -15.25
C ASP A 140 -12.04 -66.40 -16.19
N ALA A 141 -12.79 -65.41 -16.71
CA ALA A 141 -13.90 -65.67 -17.62
C ALA A 141 -13.46 -66.28 -18.96
N ALA A 142 -12.27 -65.92 -19.46
CA ALA A 142 -11.72 -66.48 -20.69
C ALA A 142 -11.41 -67.99 -20.54
N ASP A 143 -10.92 -68.42 -19.38
CA ASP A 143 -10.64 -69.83 -19.08
C ASP A 143 -11.93 -70.67 -19.00
N ASP A 144 -13.01 -70.14 -18.42
CA ASP A 144 -14.31 -70.84 -18.29
C ASP A 144 -15.00 -71.08 -19.64
N THR A 145 -14.87 -70.16 -20.62
CA THR A 145 -15.43 -70.35 -21.97
C THR A 145 -14.82 -71.53 -22.72
N LEU A 146 -13.56 -71.88 -22.45
CA LEU A 146 -12.90 -73.02 -23.08
C LEU A 146 -13.48 -74.36 -22.60
N ILE A 147 -13.84 -74.44 -21.30
CA ILE A 147 -14.37 -75.64 -20.66
C ILE A 147 -15.81 -75.94 -21.11
N MET A 148 -16.67 -74.92 -21.21
CA MET A 148 -18.09 -75.11 -21.60
C MET A 148 -18.27 -75.54 -23.06
N SER A 149 -17.37 -75.12 -23.96
CA SER A 149 -17.41 -75.53 -25.38
C SER A 149 -17.14 -77.03 -25.59
N THR A 150 -16.36 -77.65 -24.71
CA THR A 150 -15.98 -79.06 -24.77
C THR A 150 -17.10 -80.00 -24.30
N PHE A 151 -18.00 -79.51 -23.43
CA PHE A 151 -19.11 -80.28 -22.89
C PHE A 151 -20.31 -80.41 -23.86
N MET A 152 -20.57 -79.39 -24.68
CA MET A 152 -21.74 -79.35 -25.59
C MET A 152 -21.62 -80.24 -26.84
N GLN A 153 -20.44 -80.76 -27.17
CA GLN A 153 -20.25 -81.66 -28.32
C GLN A 153 -20.64 -83.13 -28.06
N GLY A 154 -20.91 -83.52 -26.80
CA GLY A 154 -21.16 -84.92 -26.42
C GLY A 154 -22.59 -85.45 -26.58
N LEU A 155 -23.59 -84.63 -26.89
CA LEU A 155 -25.02 -84.96 -26.72
C LEU A 155 -25.84 -85.23 -28.00
N ASN A 156 -25.21 -85.46 -29.16
CA ASN A 156 -25.91 -85.46 -30.46
C ASN A 156 -26.04 -86.81 -31.20
N GLN A 157 -25.91 -87.97 -30.54
CA GLN A 157 -26.05 -89.27 -31.23
C GLN A 157 -27.05 -90.21 -30.54
N GLY A 158 -28.24 -90.31 -31.13
CA GLY A 158 -29.11 -91.47 -30.95
C GLY A 158 -30.59 -91.14 -31.08
N LEU A 159 -31.21 -91.43 -32.24
CA LEU A 159 -32.65 -91.68 -32.40
C LEU A 159 -32.98 -92.02 -33.88
N ALA A 160 -33.03 -93.30 -34.21
CA ALA A 160 -33.52 -93.79 -35.51
C ALA A 160 -34.11 -95.21 -35.37
N ASP A 161 -35.26 -95.36 -34.69
CA ASP A 161 -36.07 -96.58 -34.80
C ASP A 161 -37.52 -96.35 -34.30
N MET A 162 -38.46 -95.93 -35.17
CA MET A 162 -39.85 -95.65 -34.74
C MET A 162 -40.91 -95.57 -35.86
N ALA A 163 -40.89 -96.46 -36.86
CA ALA A 163 -41.78 -96.34 -38.02
C ALA A 163 -43.18 -97.00 -37.88
N GLU A 164 -43.37 -98.01 -37.03
CA GLU A 164 -44.58 -98.86 -37.13
C GLU A 164 -45.64 -98.65 -36.03
N ARG A 165 -45.36 -97.81 -35.01
CA ARG A 165 -46.37 -97.33 -34.03
C ARG A 165 -47.13 -96.08 -34.52
N ASN A 166 -47.19 -95.80 -35.82
CA ASN A 166 -47.60 -94.48 -36.32
C ASN A 166 -49.11 -94.28 -36.53
N ALA A 167 -49.90 -95.31 -36.84
CA ALA A 167 -51.28 -95.09 -37.31
C ALA A 167 -52.31 -94.76 -36.20
N GLN A 168 -52.28 -95.43 -35.04
CA GLN A 168 -53.12 -95.05 -33.88
C GLN A 168 -52.54 -93.84 -33.14
N ARG A 169 -51.22 -93.74 -33.10
CA ARG A 169 -50.50 -92.55 -32.61
C ARG A 169 -50.83 -91.33 -33.46
N ASN A 170 -51.12 -91.44 -34.75
CA ASN A 170 -51.46 -90.29 -35.62
C ASN A 170 -52.72 -89.53 -35.17
N LEU A 171 -53.70 -90.16 -34.52
CA LEU A 171 -54.88 -89.45 -33.99
C LEU A 171 -54.57 -88.74 -32.66
N GLU A 172 -53.85 -89.40 -31.75
CA GLU A 172 -53.34 -88.78 -30.52
C GLU A 172 -52.28 -87.70 -30.81
N ILE A 173 -51.49 -87.89 -31.86
CA ILE A 173 -50.54 -86.92 -32.41
C ILE A 173 -51.32 -85.75 -33.02
N ASN A 174 -52.43 -85.96 -33.74
CA ASN A 174 -53.20 -84.84 -34.29
C ASN A 174 -53.88 -84.00 -33.20
N THR A 175 -54.39 -84.60 -32.12
CA THR A 175 -54.92 -83.84 -30.97
C THR A 175 -53.81 -83.19 -30.15
N ALA A 176 -52.69 -83.89 -29.94
CA ALA A 176 -51.50 -83.33 -29.31
C ALA A 176 -50.87 -82.20 -30.14
N ILE A 177 -50.89 -82.27 -31.47
CA ILE A 177 -50.43 -81.21 -32.38
C ILE A 177 -51.32 -79.98 -32.24
N ARG A 178 -52.65 -80.13 -32.15
CA ARG A 178 -53.54 -78.98 -31.94
C ARG A 178 -53.31 -78.31 -30.59
N GLN A 179 -53.17 -79.10 -29.52
CA GLN A 179 -52.83 -78.56 -28.19
C GLN A 179 -51.42 -77.93 -28.15
N ALA A 180 -50.45 -78.56 -28.81
CA ALA A 180 -49.10 -78.04 -28.94
C ALA A 180 -49.07 -76.74 -29.76
N ASN A 181 -49.87 -76.62 -30.82
CA ASN A 181 -49.98 -75.40 -31.61
C ASN A 181 -50.60 -74.27 -30.80
N THR A 182 -51.67 -74.53 -30.03
CA THR A 182 -52.25 -73.50 -29.15
C THR A 182 -51.29 -73.07 -28.04
N LEU A 183 -50.52 -74.00 -27.46
CA LEU A 183 -49.51 -73.67 -26.46
C LEU A 183 -48.36 -72.86 -27.09
N ARG A 184 -47.95 -73.20 -28.31
CA ARG A 184 -46.90 -72.49 -29.04
C ARG A 184 -47.34 -71.08 -29.42
N GLU A 185 -48.58 -70.88 -29.85
CA GLU A 185 -49.15 -69.55 -30.10
C GLU A 185 -49.23 -68.70 -28.81
N GLN A 186 -49.56 -69.31 -27.67
CA GLN A 186 -49.50 -68.61 -26.37
C GLN A 186 -48.06 -68.23 -26.01
N GLN A 187 -47.12 -69.16 -26.14
CA GLN A 187 -45.69 -68.89 -25.89
C GLN A 187 -45.13 -67.79 -26.78
N GLU A 188 -45.53 -67.75 -28.06
CA GLU A 188 -45.10 -66.72 -29.00
C GLU A 188 -45.66 -65.34 -28.64
N ARG A 189 -46.93 -65.26 -28.22
CA ARG A 189 -47.53 -64.00 -27.71
C ARG A 189 -46.83 -63.52 -26.45
N ASP A 190 -46.59 -64.41 -25.49
CA ASP A 190 -45.91 -64.08 -24.25
C ASP A 190 -44.47 -63.62 -24.50
N TYR A 191 -43.77 -64.27 -25.45
CA TYR A 191 -42.43 -63.88 -25.87
C TYR A 191 -42.39 -62.49 -26.51
N ILE A 192 -43.33 -62.18 -27.42
CA ILE A 192 -43.42 -60.86 -28.07
C ILE A 192 -43.78 -59.79 -27.03
N GLU A 193 -44.70 -60.05 -26.11
CA GLU A 193 -45.06 -59.10 -25.05
C GLU A 193 -43.88 -58.86 -24.09
N ALA A 194 -43.15 -59.91 -23.72
CA ALA A 194 -41.93 -59.78 -22.92
C ALA A 194 -40.86 -58.95 -23.64
N GLN A 195 -40.67 -59.15 -24.94
CA GLN A 195 -39.73 -58.38 -25.77
C GLN A 195 -40.13 -56.90 -25.83
N ARG A 196 -41.42 -56.58 -26.02
CA ARG A 196 -41.92 -55.19 -26.00
C ARG A 196 -41.69 -54.52 -24.65
N LYS A 197 -42.00 -55.21 -23.55
CA LYS A 197 -41.75 -54.70 -22.19
C LYS A 197 -40.26 -54.48 -21.92
N ALA A 198 -39.38 -55.35 -22.44
CA ALA A 198 -37.93 -55.17 -22.34
C ALA A 198 -37.46 -53.92 -23.10
N GLN A 199 -37.94 -53.72 -24.34
CA GLN A 199 -37.63 -52.54 -25.14
C GLN A 199 -38.14 -51.23 -24.49
N GLU A 200 -39.35 -51.23 -23.93
CA GLU A 200 -39.90 -50.07 -23.22
C GLU A 200 -39.06 -49.71 -21.99
N LYS A 201 -38.63 -50.72 -21.20
CA LYS A 201 -37.74 -50.50 -20.05
C LYS A 201 -36.38 -49.94 -20.46
N GLU A 202 -35.80 -50.45 -21.54
CA GLU A 202 -34.52 -49.96 -22.05
C GLU A 202 -34.65 -48.51 -22.55
N ALA A 203 -35.71 -48.19 -23.29
CA ALA A 203 -35.98 -46.84 -23.75
C ALA A 203 -36.23 -45.87 -22.59
N GLU A 204 -36.94 -46.29 -21.54
CA GLU A 204 -37.15 -45.47 -20.34
C GLU A 204 -35.82 -45.23 -19.59
N TRP A 205 -34.98 -46.27 -19.47
CA TRP A 205 -33.67 -46.16 -18.86
C TRP A 205 -32.76 -45.20 -19.63
N GLN A 206 -32.71 -45.30 -20.97
CA GLN A 206 -31.96 -44.38 -21.82
C GLN A 206 -32.49 -42.94 -21.69
N ARG A 207 -33.81 -42.72 -21.64
CA ARG A 207 -34.39 -41.39 -21.43
C ARG A 207 -34.00 -40.80 -20.08
N LYS A 208 -34.04 -41.58 -19.00
CA LYS A 208 -33.60 -41.14 -17.67
C LYS A 208 -32.11 -40.78 -17.67
N GLN A 209 -31.27 -41.58 -18.33
CA GLN A 209 -29.85 -41.31 -18.45
C GLN A 209 -29.58 -40.02 -19.24
N GLN A 210 -30.28 -39.80 -20.36
CA GLN A 210 -30.19 -38.56 -21.14
C GLN A 210 -30.64 -37.34 -20.34
N GLN A 211 -31.73 -37.45 -19.57
CA GLN A 211 -32.21 -36.37 -18.71
C GLN A 211 -31.20 -36.01 -17.62
N GLN A 212 -30.58 -37.01 -16.97
CA GLN A 212 -29.53 -36.76 -15.98
C GLN A 212 -28.31 -36.08 -16.59
N LEU A 213 -27.87 -36.51 -17.78
CA LEU A 213 -26.75 -35.87 -18.48
C LEU A 213 -27.08 -34.44 -18.90
N ALA A 214 -28.30 -34.18 -19.38
CA ALA A 214 -28.76 -32.83 -19.71
C ALA A 214 -28.76 -31.91 -18.47
N GLN A 215 -29.31 -32.38 -17.34
CA GLN A 215 -29.29 -31.63 -16.08
C GLN A 215 -27.87 -31.32 -15.60
N GLN A 216 -26.94 -32.28 -15.71
CA GLN A 216 -25.53 -32.04 -15.37
C GLN A 216 -24.87 -31.01 -16.28
N ARG A 217 -25.18 -31.03 -17.59
CA ARG A 217 -24.67 -30.03 -18.54
C ARG A 217 -25.19 -28.64 -18.22
N ASP A 218 -26.48 -28.51 -17.93
CA ASP A 218 -27.09 -27.22 -17.58
C ASP A 218 -26.51 -26.66 -16.28
N GLN A 219 -26.32 -27.50 -15.26
CA GLN A 219 -25.68 -27.09 -14.01
C GLN A 219 -24.22 -26.65 -14.23
N ALA A 220 -23.45 -27.41 -15.01
CA ALA A 220 -22.07 -27.06 -15.33
C ALA A 220 -21.98 -25.76 -16.16
N GLU A 221 -22.94 -25.53 -17.06
CA GLU A 221 -23.01 -24.29 -17.83
C GLU A 221 -23.38 -23.09 -16.94
N GLN A 222 -24.35 -23.22 -16.04
CA GLN A 222 -24.70 -22.17 -15.09
C GLN A 222 -23.51 -21.81 -14.19
N GLN A 223 -22.76 -22.80 -13.69
CA GLN A 223 -21.56 -22.57 -12.90
C GLN A 223 -20.48 -21.83 -13.70
N ARG A 224 -20.25 -22.22 -14.96
CA ARG A 224 -19.30 -21.52 -15.84
C ARG A 224 -19.71 -20.07 -16.12
N ARG A 225 -21.00 -19.82 -16.36
CA ARG A 225 -21.53 -18.46 -16.55
C ARG A 225 -21.35 -17.61 -15.29
N ALA A 226 -21.70 -18.15 -14.11
CA ALA A 226 -21.53 -17.45 -12.83
C ALA A 226 -20.05 -17.15 -12.52
N GLU A 227 -19.12 -18.07 -12.81
CA GLU A 227 -17.69 -17.81 -12.63
C GLU A 227 -17.17 -16.75 -13.62
N ALA A 228 -17.59 -16.80 -14.89
CA ALA A 228 -17.21 -15.81 -15.89
C ALA A 228 -17.71 -14.40 -15.51
N ASP A 229 -18.94 -14.28 -15.03
CA ASP A 229 -19.49 -13.00 -14.56
C ASP A 229 -18.75 -12.49 -13.32
N ARG A 230 -18.44 -13.37 -12.36
CA ARG A 230 -17.64 -13.01 -11.19
C ARG A 230 -16.24 -12.52 -11.58
N ARG A 231 -15.60 -13.16 -12.57
CA ARG A 231 -14.29 -12.72 -13.11
C ARG A 231 -14.39 -11.35 -13.75
N ARG A 232 -15.41 -11.10 -14.59
CA ARG A 232 -15.65 -9.79 -15.21
C ARG A 232 -15.88 -8.69 -14.17
N GLN A 233 -16.65 -8.97 -13.12
CA GLN A 233 -16.89 -8.01 -12.04
C GLN A 233 -15.60 -7.67 -11.28
N LEU A 234 -14.76 -8.66 -10.97
CA LEU A 234 -13.47 -8.45 -10.32
C LEU A 234 -12.51 -7.65 -11.21
N GLU A 235 -12.48 -7.92 -12.51
CA GLU A 235 -11.65 -7.18 -13.46
C GLU A 235 -12.11 -5.73 -13.58
N LEU A 236 -13.42 -5.48 -13.71
CA LEU A 236 -13.97 -4.13 -13.74
C LEU A 236 -13.70 -3.36 -12.44
N ALA A 237 -13.76 -4.03 -11.28
CA ALA A 237 -13.41 -3.44 -10.00
C ALA A 237 -11.94 -3.03 -9.95
N ARG A 238 -11.03 -3.90 -10.40
CA ARG A 238 -9.60 -3.60 -10.51
C ARG A 238 -9.31 -2.45 -11.47
N GLN A 239 -9.98 -2.40 -12.62
CA GLN A 239 -9.84 -1.29 -13.57
C GLN A 239 -10.29 0.04 -12.96
N ARG A 240 -11.44 0.07 -12.27
CA ARG A 240 -11.93 1.27 -11.58
C ARG A 240 -11.00 1.74 -10.47
N GLU A 241 -10.40 0.82 -9.72
CA GLU A 241 -9.43 1.14 -8.68
C GLU A 241 -8.13 1.70 -9.29
N ALA A 242 -7.62 1.05 -10.34
CA ALA A 242 -6.44 1.50 -11.08
C ALA A 242 -6.65 2.90 -11.70
N GLU A 243 -7.82 3.16 -12.28
CA GLU A 243 -8.18 4.46 -12.84
C GLU A 243 -8.26 5.55 -11.76
N LYS A 244 -8.86 5.24 -10.60
CA LYS A 244 -8.89 6.17 -9.46
C LYS A 244 -7.49 6.52 -8.97
N LEU A 245 -6.62 5.52 -8.85
CA LEU A 245 -5.23 5.72 -8.44
C LEU A 245 -4.44 6.54 -9.47
N ALA A 246 -4.64 6.26 -10.77
CA ALA A 246 -4.02 7.02 -11.85
C ALA A 246 -4.47 8.50 -11.82
N ARG A 247 -5.77 8.76 -11.63
CA ARG A 247 -6.33 10.12 -11.51
C ARG A 247 -5.82 10.86 -10.27
N GLN A 248 -5.62 10.16 -9.14
CA GLN A 248 -5.01 10.75 -7.95
C GLN A 248 -3.56 11.16 -8.19
N ARG A 249 -2.75 10.27 -8.78
CA ARG A 249 -1.35 10.55 -9.14
C ARG A 249 -1.23 11.70 -10.15
N GLU A 250 -2.16 11.82 -11.09
CA GLU A 250 -2.18 12.95 -12.01
C GLU A 250 -2.50 14.28 -11.31
N LYS A 251 -3.51 14.31 -10.44
CA LYS A 251 -3.85 15.51 -9.65
C LYS A 251 -2.69 15.94 -8.75
N GLU A 252 -1.99 14.98 -8.14
CA GLU A 252 -0.83 15.27 -7.30
C GLU A 252 0.33 15.86 -8.11
N ARG A 253 0.64 15.29 -9.28
CA ARG A 253 1.64 15.84 -10.21
C ARG A 253 1.28 17.27 -10.65
N GLN A 254 0.01 17.51 -11.01
CA GLN A 254 -0.44 18.86 -11.38
C GLN A 254 -0.32 19.86 -10.22
N LYS A 255 -0.58 19.42 -8.97
CA LYS A 255 -0.43 20.26 -7.79
C LYS A 255 1.05 20.59 -7.52
N GLN A 256 1.92 19.59 -7.54
CA GLN A 256 3.36 19.78 -7.38
C GLN A 256 3.94 20.71 -8.45
N GLU A 257 3.50 20.58 -9.70
CA GLU A 257 3.95 21.45 -10.79
C GLU A 257 3.50 22.91 -10.57
N LYS A 258 2.25 23.13 -10.18
CA LYS A 258 1.73 24.48 -9.86
C LYS A 258 2.46 25.10 -8.68
N ASP A 259 2.75 24.32 -7.64
CA ASP A 259 3.48 24.80 -6.47
C ASP A 259 4.93 25.16 -6.83
N ARG A 260 5.59 24.34 -7.67
CA ARG A 260 6.93 24.64 -8.22
C ARG A 260 6.94 25.92 -9.06
N GLN A 261 5.95 26.11 -9.94
CA GLN A 261 5.81 27.32 -10.74
C GLN A 261 5.60 28.57 -9.87
N ARG A 262 4.74 28.48 -8.84
CA ARG A 262 4.54 29.58 -7.87
C ARG A 262 5.80 29.93 -7.10
N GLN A 263 6.58 28.93 -6.68
CA GLN A 263 7.85 29.16 -6.01
C GLN A 263 8.87 29.81 -6.94
N ALA A 264 8.98 29.33 -8.19
CA ALA A 264 9.86 29.93 -9.19
C ALA A 264 9.47 31.38 -9.51
N GLU A 265 8.17 31.67 -9.65
CA GLU A 265 7.67 33.03 -9.88
C GLU A 265 7.96 33.97 -8.70
N LYS A 266 7.78 33.50 -7.46
CA LYS A 266 8.13 34.27 -6.26
C LYS A 266 9.61 34.59 -6.21
N LEU A 267 10.47 33.60 -6.43
CA LEU A 267 11.92 33.80 -6.45
C LEU A 267 12.34 34.75 -7.58
N ALA A 268 11.75 34.63 -8.76
CA ALA A 268 12.01 35.54 -9.88
C ALA A 268 11.60 36.98 -9.57
N LYS A 269 10.43 37.18 -8.92
CA LYS A 269 9.96 38.49 -8.47
C LYS A 269 10.89 39.10 -7.42
N GLU A 270 11.30 38.32 -6.41
CA GLU A 270 12.25 38.77 -5.38
C GLU A 270 13.62 39.13 -5.96
N GLN A 271 14.12 38.34 -6.91
CA GLN A 271 15.37 38.64 -7.61
C GLN A 271 15.26 39.90 -8.45
N ALA A 272 14.15 40.08 -9.18
CA ALA A 272 13.89 41.29 -9.97
C ALA A 272 13.77 42.54 -9.07
N GLU A 273 13.10 42.43 -7.93
CA GLU A 273 12.99 43.49 -6.93
C GLU A 273 14.36 43.87 -6.38
N ARG A 274 15.16 42.89 -5.93
CA ARG A 274 16.53 43.14 -5.43
C ARG A 274 17.41 43.80 -6.50
N ALA A 275 17.36 43.32 -7.73
CA ALA A 275 18.12 43.89 -8.84
C ALA A 275 17.68 45.33 -9.16
N TYR A 276 16.38 45.62 -9.09
CA TYR A 276 15.84 46.96 -9.29
C TYR A 276 16.27 47.92 -8.18
N LEU A 277 16.14 47.52 -6.90
CA LEU A 277 16.56 48.33 -5.75
C LEU A 277 18.07 48.61 -5.77
N SER A 278 18.88 47.64 -6.16
CA SER A 278 20.33 47.81 -6.33
C SER A 278 20.66 48.83 -7.45
N LYS A 279 19.97 48.75 -8.59
CA LYS A 279 20.14 49.73 -9.67
C LYS A 279 19.68 51.13 -9.23
N LEU A 280 18.56 51.23 -8.52
CA LEU A 280 18.10 52.50 -7.94
C LEU A 280 19.18 53.11 -7.05
N LEU A 281 19.67 52.35 -6.06
CA LEU A 281 20.73 52.79 -5.14
C LEU A 281 21.94 53.35 -5.88
N SER A 282 22.42 52.66 -6.93
CA SER A 282 23.59 53.07 -7.69
C SER A 282 23.38 54.35 -8.52
N GLY A 283 22.14 54.65 -8.92
CA GLY A 283 21.83 55.82 -9.74
C GLY A 283 21.23 56.99 -8.97
N THR A 284 20.84 56.80 -7.70
CA THR A 284 20.29 57.86 -6.85
C THR A 284 21.35 58.92 -6.57
N ARG A 285 21.01 60.17 -6.84
CA ARG A 285 21.86 61.32 -6.50
C ARG A 285 21.18 62.16 -5.45
N LEU A 286 21.83 62.27 -4.29
CA LEU A 286 21.34 63.07 -3.17
C LEU A 286 22.25 64.29 -2.96
N GLY A 287 21.67 65.37 -2.45
CA GLY A 287 22.37 66.58 -2.06
C GLY A 287 21.70 67.25 -0.87
N ALA A 288 22.45 68.10 -0.19
CA ALA A 288 21.93 68.99 0.84
C ALA A 288 21.66 70.37 0.23
N MET A 289 20.62 71.03 0.70
CA MET A 289 20.21 72.36 0.25
C MET A 289 19.64 73.16 1.42
N LYS A 290 19.70 74.48 1.33
CA LYS A 290 19.15 75.37 2.35
C LYS A 290 17.74 75.79 1.99
N CYS A 291 16.77 75.43 2.82
CA CYS A 291 15.36 75.75 2.65
C CYS A 291 14.84 76.45 3.90
N TYR A 292 14.31 77.66 3.73
CA TYR A 292 13.74 78.46 4.83
C TYR A 292 14.65 78.63 6.05
N GLY A 293 15.97 78.68 5.82
CA GLY A 293 16.96 78.80 6.89
C GLY A 293 17.49 77.48 7.43
N GLU A 294 16.86 76.35 7.10
CA GLU A 294 17.21 75.00 7.57
C GLU A 294 17.89 74.20 6.46
N ILE A 295 18.69 73.19 6.82
CA ILE A 295 19.33 72.31 5.84
C ILE A 295 18.43 71.10 5.62
N HIS A 296 18.05 70.88 4.37
CA HIS A 296 17.24 69.75 3.91
C HIS A 296 18.07 68.84 3.01
N VAL A 297 17.76 67.55 3.05
CA VAL A 297 18.31 66.55 2.14
C VAL A 297 17.26 66.18 1.11
N GLY A 298 17.63 66.16 -0.16
CA GLY A 298 16.78 65.74 -1.27
C GLY A 298 17.60 65.26 -2.46
N GLY A 299 16.95 64.93 -3.58
CA GLY A 299 17.67 64.46 -4.75
C GLY A 299 16.82 63.83 -5.84
N GLN A 300 17.50 63.18 -6.79
CA GLN A 300 16.86 62.59 -7.97
C GLN A 300 17.07 61.07 -8.02
N LEU A 301 15.99 60.32 -8.27
CA LEU A 301 16.04 58.90 -8.56
C LEU A 301 16.26 58.67 -10.07
N PRO A 302 17.02 57.63 -10.45
CA PRO A 302 17.15 57.25 -11.85
C PRO A 302 15.84 56.66 -12.36
N LYS A 303 15.43 57.02 -13.58
CA LYS A 303 14.22 56.50 -14.23
C LYS A 303 14.47 55.11 -14.82
N ILE A 304 14.42 54.07 -13.99
CA ILE A 304 14.62 52.66 -14.40
C ILE A 304 13.28 52.04 -14.83
N LYS A 305 13.25 51.35 -15.99
CA LYS A 305 12.09 50.59 -16.49
C LYS A 305 12.45 49.11 -16.69
N PRO A 306 11.53 48.16 -16.40
CA PRO A 306 10.23 48.35 -15.73
C PRO A 306 10.39 48.65 -14.23
N LYS A 307 9.38 49.29 -13.62
CA LYS A 307 9.34 49.51 -12.17
C LYS A 307 8.99 48.20 -11.47
N ALA A 308 9.87 47.70 -10.60
CA ALA A 308 9.61 46.48 -9.82
C ALA A 308 8.88 46.78 -8.50
N VAL A 309 9.02 48.00 -7.97
CA VAL A 309 8.32 48.50 -6.79
C VAL A 309 7.71 49.87 -7.09
N GLU A 310 6.56 50.16 -6.48
CA GLU A 310 5.81 51.40 -6.71
C GLU A 310 6.38 52.58 -5.93
N CYS A 311 6.88 52.32 -4.72
CA CYS A 311 7.42 53.32 -3.81
C CYS A 311 8.73 52.83 -3.17
N VAL A 312 9.60 53.76 -2.78
CA VAL A 312 10.90 53.45 -2.19
C VAL A 312 11.26 54.41 -1.06
N ASP A 313 11.95 53.87 -0.06
CA ASP A 313 12.60 54.65 0.98
C ASP A 313 14.10 54.68 0.71
N VAL A 314 14.70 55.86 0.81
CA VAL A 314 16.14 56.05 0.59
C VAL A 314 16.82 56.37 1.91
N HIS A 315 17.52 55.39 2.46
CA HIS A 315 18.41 55.60 3.59
C HIS A 315 19.67 56.32 3.11
N TYR A 316 20.05 57.38 3.78
CA TYR A 316 21.19 58.20 3.41
C TYR A 316 22.12 58.47 4.59
N ARG A 317 23.38 58.78 4.28
CA ARG A 317 24.37 59.28 5.23
C ARG A 317 24.87 60.63 4.73
N VAL A 318 24.80 61.64 5.59
CA VAL A 318 25.40 62.95 5.38
C VAL A 318 26.71 63.01 6.15
N SER A 319 27.80 63.40 5.51
CA SER A 319 29.07 63.65 6.17
C SER A 319 29.65 64.99 5.77
N CYS A 320 30.27 65.67 6.73
CA CYS A 320 31.10 66.81 6.40
C CYS A 320 32.58 66.41 6.28
N PRO A 321 33.25 66.73 5.15
CA PRO A 321 34.65 66.36 4.95
C PRO A 321 35.62 67.05 5.93
N THR A 322 35.27 68.19 6.52
CA THR A 322 36.16 68.94 7.42
C THR A 322 36.06 68.51 8.88
N THR A 323 34.86 68.14 9.36
CA THR A 323 34.61 67.89 10.80
C THR A 323 34.55 66.41 11.16
N ALA A 324 34.65 65.49 10.19
CA ALA A 324 34.47 64.04 10.35
C ALA A 324 33.13 63.62 10.99
N ARG A 325 32.19 64.56 11.20
CA ARG A 325 30.85 64.29 11.71
C ARG A 325 29.98 63.72 10.60
N SER A 326 29.16 62.74 10.95
CA SER A 326 28.16 62.19 10.05
C SER A 326 26.85 61.92 10.76
N THR A 327 25.74 62.03 10.04
CA THR A 327 24.41 61.65 10.51
C THR A 327 23.72 60.83 9.42
N THR A 328 22.72 60.05 9.81
CA THR A 328 21.94 59.20 8.90
C THR A 328 20.47 59.55 9.00
N GLY A 329 19.76 59.45 7.88
CA GLY A 329 18.31 59.65 7.82
C GLY A 329 17.68 58.77 6.76
N VAL A 330 16.36 58.92 6.61
CA VAL A 330 15.55 58.19 5.64
C VAL A 330 14.64 59.19 4.93
N LEU A 331 14.65 59.16 3.60
CA LEU A 331 13.65 59.82 2.77
C LEU A 331 12.52 58.82 2.53
N ASP A 332 11.46 58.91 3.33
CA ASP A 332 10.29 58.03 3.23
C ASP A 332 9.45 58.38 1.99
N TYR A 333 8.94 57.36 1.30
CA TYR A 333 8.07 57.51 0.11
C TYR A 333 8.66 58.37 -1.02
N PHE A 334 9.98 58.36 -1.17
CA PHE A 334 10.70 59.29 -2.04
C PHE A 334 10.36 59.12 -3.53
N THR A 335 9.77 60.15 -4.15
CA THR A 335 9.30 60.11 -5.54
C THR A 335 10.24 60.74 -6.59
N SER A 336 11.46 61.10 -6.19
CA SER A 336 12.43 61.91 -6.96
C SER A 336 12.00 63.37 -7.07
N PHE A 337 12.91 64.28 -6.73
CA PHE A 337 12.62 65.71 -6.71
C PHE A 337 13.78 66.54 -7.25
N ASP A 338 13.49 67.50 -8.12
CA ASP A 338 14.49 68.39 -8.71
C ASP A 338 14.88 69.49 -7.70
N MET A 339 15.59 69.11 -6.62
CA MET A 339 16.37 69.96 -5.69
C MET A 339 15.74 71.33 -5.32
N GLY A 340 14.42 71.39 -5.12
CA GLY A 340 13.72 72.56 -4.61
C GLY A 340 13.50 72.52 -3.09
N CYS A 341 12.67 73.41 -2.56
CA CYS A 341 12.30 73.40 -1.13
C CYS A 341 10.92 72.80 -0.83
N PHE A 342 10.25 72.23 -1.84
CA PHE A 342 8.90 71.69 -1.74
C PHE A 342 8.83 70.26 -2.24
N GLY A 343 8.78 69.27 -1.36
CA GLY A 343 8.65 67.86 -1.74
C GLY A 343 9.17 66.91 -0.67
N ASP A 344 9.48 65.69 -1.10
CA ASP A 344 10.03 64.61 -0.27
C ASP A 344 11.47 64.95 0.14
N THR A 345 11.62 65.82 1.14
CA THR A 345 12.89 66.21 1.73
C THR A 345 12.89 65.90 3.21
N ASP A 346 14.05 65.54 3.74
CA ASP A 346 14.23 65.29 5.18
C ASP A 346 15.06 66.41 5.80
N LYS A 347 14.66 66.88 6.98
CA LYS A 347 15.30 67.99 7.68
C LYS A 347 16.50 67.47 8.46
N LEU A 348 17.66 68.06 8.24
CA LEU A 348 18.85 67.71 8.98
C LEU A 348 18.79 68.29 10.39
N SER A 349 18.55 67.44 11.39
CA SER A 349 18.38 67.85 12.80
C SER A 349 19.70 68.26 13.48
N SER A 350 20.85 67.94 12.89
CA SER A 350 22.16 68.09 13.50
C SER A 350 23.02 69.10 12.75
N ASP A 351 23.61 70.06 13.48
CA ASP A 351 24.62 70.94 12.93
C ASP A 351 25.96 70.17 12.78
N LEU A 352 26.30 69.85 11.53
CA LEU A 352 27.54 69.17 11.16
C LEU A 352 28.73 70.14 11.07
N GLY A 353 28.51 71.45 11.27
CA GLY A 353 29.53 72.50 11.25
C GLY A 353 29.94 72.96 9.86
N CYS A 354 29.17 72.62 8.83
CA CYS A 354 29.49 72.87 7.42
C CYS A 354 28.29 73.43 6.68
N LYS A 355 28.55 74.23 5.64
CA LYS A 355 27.48 74.80 4.81
C LYS A 355 26.82 73.70 3.99
N ALA A 356 25.58 73.91 3.57
CA ALA A 356 24.81 72.91 2.82
C ALA A 356 25.55 72.42 1.55
N GLU A 357 26.28 73.32 0.88
CA GLU A 357 27.03 73.02 -0.35
C GLU A 357 28.30 72.18 -0.10
N GLU A 358 28.79 72.15 1.14
CA GLU A 358 30.00 71.41 1.54
C GLU A 358 29.68 69.99 2.03
N LEU A 359 28.41 69.70 2.32
CA LEU A 359 27.96 68.41 2.81
C LEU A 359 27.95 67.36 1.69
N ARG A 360 28.49 66.18 1.97
CA ARG A 360 28.40 65.01 1.08
C ARG A 360 27.26 64.12 1.55
N VAL A 361 26.23 63.99 0.70
CA VAL A 361 25.12 63.06 0.93
C VAL A 361 25.33 61.81 0.09
N THR A 362 25.33 60.65 0.74
CA THR A 362 25.49 59.35 0.09
C THR A 362 24.27 58.48 0.38
N ALA A 363 23.66 57.92 -0.65
CA ALA A 363 22.64 56.89 -0.47
C ALA A 363 23.31 55.60 0.05
N GLN A 364 22.79 55.06 1.14
CA GLN A 364 23.33 53.86 1.80
C GLN A 364 22.53 52.62 1.43
N LYS A 365 21.20 52.73 1.41
CA LYS A 365 20.29 51.63 1.15
C LYS A 365 19.00 52.18 0.53
N VAL A 366 18.45 51.44 -0.42
CA VAL A 366 17.10 51.69 -0.94
C VAL A 366 16.24 50.48 -0.61
N THR A 367 15.11 50.71 0.05
CA THR A 367 14.12 49.68 0.37
C THR A 367 12.79 50.01 -0.29
N LYS A 368 11.91 49.02 -0.43
CA LYS A 368 10.49 49.30 -0.63
C LYS A 368 9.94 49.98 0.62
N CYS A 369 8.91 50.82 0.47
CA CYS A 369 8.23 51.35 1.65
C CYS A 369 7.59 50.22 2.44
N ASN A 370 7.57 50.37 3.76
CA ASN A 370 6.95 49.43 4.69
C ASN A 370 5.43 49.57 4.75
#